data_AF-A0A1H0IXJ8-F1
#
_entry.id   AF-A0A1H0IXJ8-F1
#
_cell.length_a   1.000
_cell.length_b   1.000
_cell.length_c   1.000
_cell.angle_alpha   90.00
_cell.angle_beta   90.00
_cell.angle_gamma   90.00
#
_symmetry.space_group_name_H-M   'P 1'
#
loop_
_entity.id
_entity.type
_entity.pdbx_description
1 polymer ?
#
loop_
_entity_poly.entity_id
_entity_poly.type
_entity_poly.pdbx_seq_one_letter_code
_entity_poly.pdbx_strand_id
1 'polypeptide(L)'
;MNEAPLFDPSVFRGLCSELGNEDAAEVLQAFLADTPCKMALIMSATTGRPSIKRAAHSIKSSAATFGFVKLSALARELESGIEGMSARRLDECTGALRQSFEQAAEFARTNLLQPAY
;
A
#
# COMPACT_ATOMS: atom_id res chain seq x y z
N MET A 1 15.98 4.56 15.28
CA MET A 1 14.69 4.97 14.72
C MET A 1 13.91 3.68 14.50
N ASN A 2 12.71 3.55 15.08
CA ASN A 2 11.94 2.30 15.01
C ASN A 2 11.39 2.18 13.58
N GLU A 3 11.94 1.29 12.77
CA GLU A 3 11.45 1.05 11.42
C GLU A 3 10.06 0.39 11.52
N ALA A 4 9.05 0.96 10.86
CA ALA A 4 7.72 0.36 10.87
C ALA A 4 7.79 -1.05 10.26
N PRO A 5 7.17 -2.07 10.90
CA PRO A 5 7.20 -3.42 10.35
C PRO A 5 6.57 -3.43 8.96
N LEU A 6 7.09 -4.28 8.06
CA LEU A 6 6.54 -4.43 6.72
C LEU A 6 5.07 -4.87 6.77
N PHE A 7 4.76 -5.83 7.63
CA PHE A 7 3.50 -6.57 7.67
C PHE A 7 3.08 -6.92 9.10
N ASP A 8 1.80 -6.79 9.41
CA ASP A 8 1.17 -7.28 10.63
C ASP A 8 0.30 -8.51 10.32
N PRO A 9 0.73 -9.72 10.75
CA PRO A 9 0.00 -10.94 10.46
C PRO A 9 -1.33 -11.05 11.21
N SER A 10 -1.52 -10.31 12.31
CA SER A 10 -2.78 -10.36 13.06
C SER A 10 -3.94 -9.75 12.28
N VAL A 11 -3.68 -8.67 11.54
CA VAL A 11 -4.67 -7.99 10.69
C VAL A 11 -5.11 -8.91 9.56
N PHE A 12 -4.15 -9.50 8.84
CA PHE A 12 -4.47 -10.41 7.75
C PHE A 12 -5.20 -11.67 8.22
N ARG A 13 -4.81 -12.24 9.38
CA ARG A 13 -5.56 -13.35 10.00
C ARG A 13 -7.00 -12.97 10.36
N GLY A 14 -7.23 -11.73 10.80
CA GLY A 14 -8.57 -11.21 11.03
C GLY A 14 -9.40 -11.23 9.74
N LEU A 15 -8.85 -10.69 8.66
CA LEU A 15 -9.49 -10.71 7.34
C LEU A 15 -9.81 -12.13 6.86
N CYS A 16 -8.86 -13.06 6.98
CA CYS A 16 -9.07 -14.48 6.66
C CYS A 16 -10.15 -15.12 7.53
N SER A 17 -10.31 -14.69 8.79
CA SER A 17 -11.35 -15.21 9.68
C SER A 17 -12.74 -14.69 9.31
N GLU A 18 -12.82 -13.50 8.73
CA GLU A 18 -14.09 -12.87 8.31
C GLU A 18 -14.55 -13.34 6.92
N LEU A 19 -13.62 -13.45 5.96
CA LEU A 19 -13.93 -13.78 4.56
C LEU A 19 -13.64 -15.24 4.19
N GLY A 20 -12.79 -15.93 4.95
CA GLY A 20 -12.17 -17.18 4.51
C GLY A 20 -10.85 -16.94 3.78
N ASN A 21 -9.97 -17.96 3.77
CA ASN A 21 -8.62 -17.83 3.21
C ASN A 21 -8.63 -17.59 1.69
N GLU A 22 -9.52 -18.24 0.95
CA GLU A 22 -9.60 -18.14 -0.51
C GLU A 22 -10.08 -16.75 -0.94
N ASP A 23 -11.18 -16.27 -0.37
CA ASP A 23 -11.72 -14.93 -0.63
C ASP A 23 -10.74 -13.83 -0.19
N ALA A 24 -10.08 -13.98 0.96
CA ALA A 24 -9.05 -13.04 1.39
C ALA A 24 -7.85 -13.00 0.42
N ALA A 25 -7.45 -14.15 -0.14
CA ALA A 25 -6.40 -14.22 -1.15
C ALA A 25 -6.83 -13.59 -2.48
N GLU A 26 -8.08 -13.75 -2.91
CA GLU A 26 -8.62 -13.10 -4.11
C GLU A 26 -8.63 -11.57 -3.96
N VAL A 27 -9.14 -11.07 -2.84
CA VAL A 27 -9.21 -9.63 -2.55
C VAL A 27 -7.79 -9.03 -2.44
N LEU A 28 -6.83 -9.78 -1.86
CA LEU A 28 -5.43 -9.39 -1.83
C LEU A 28 -4.83 -9.32 -3.25
N GLN A 29 -5.11 -10.30 -4.12
CA GLN A 29 -4.66 -10.26 -5.51
C GLN A 29 -5.22 -9.06 -6.28
N ALA A 30 -6.51 -8.76 -6.10
CA ALA A 30 -7.14 -7.59 -6.69
C ALA A 30 -6.46 -6.28 -6.25
N PHE A 31 -6.13 -6.16 -4.96
CA PHE A 31 -5.37 -5.02 -4.43
C PHE A 31 -3.99 -4.90 -5.07
N LEU A 32 -3.24 -6.00 -5.20
CA LEU A 32 -1.92 -6.00 -5.82
C LEU A 32 -1.97 -5.65 -7.31
N ALA A 33 -3.06 -6.00 -8.01
CA ALA A 33 -3.26 -5.67 -9.42
C ALA A 33 -3.65 -4.21 -9.65
N ASP A 34 -4.45 -3.63 -8.76
CA ASP A 34 -4.98 -2.25 -8.90
C ASP A 34 -4.00 -1.17 -8.40
N THR A 35 -3.22 -1.46 -7.36
CA THR A 35 -2.32 -0.50 -6.73
C THR A 35 -1.26 0.12 -7.67
N PRO A 36 -0.66 -0.62 -8.62
CA PRO A 36 0.26 -0.04 -9.61
C PRO A 36 -0.36 1.12 -10.41
N CYS A 37 -1.65 1.03 -10.76
CA CYS A 37 -2.36 2.10 -11.48
C CYS A 37 -2.50 3.37 -10.63
N LYS A 38 -2.90 3.21 -9.36
CA LYS A 38 -2.95 4.31 -8.39
C LYS A 38 -1.58 4.96 -8.16
N MET A 39 -0.53 4.15 -8.16
CA MET A 39 0.83 4.63 -7.97
C MET A 39 1.34 5.40 -9.19
N ALA A 40 1.05 4.94 -10.41
CA ALA A 40 1.32 5.68 -11.63
C ALA A 40 0.61 7.05 -11.65
N LEU A 41 -0.63 7.12 -11.15
CA LEU A 41 -1.35 8.38 -11.01
C LEU A 41 -0.61 9.34 -10.06
N ILE A 42 -0.11 8.85 -8.93
CA ILE A 42 0.65 9.65 -7.96
C ILE A 42 1.96 10.19 -8.56
N MET A 43 2.64 9.39 -9.39
CA MET A 43 3.94 9.71 -9.98
C MET A 43 3.84 10.58 -11.25
N SER A 44 2.65 10.74 -11.81
CA SER A 44 2.48 11.57 -13.01
C SER A 44 2.69 13.05 -12.71
N ALA A 45 3.54 13.71 -13.51
CA ALA A 45 3.82 15.14 -13.42
C ALA A 45 2.59 16.03 -13.69
N THR A 46 1.53 15.49 -14.30
CA THR A 46 0.29 16.22 -14.61
C THR A 46 -0.78 16.09 -13.53
N THR A 47 -0.56 15.23 -12.52
CA THR A 47 -1.56 14.99 -11.48
C THR A 47 -1.55 16.11 -10.44
N GLY A 48 -2.71 16.74 -10.24
CA GLY A 48 -2.88 17.75 -9.19
C GLY A 48 -2.86 17.14 -7.77
N ARG A 49 -2.45 17.94 -6.79
CA ARG A 49 -2.37 17.56 -5.36
C ARG A 49 -3.65 16.90 -4.81
N PRO A 50 -4.89 17.36 -5.12
CA PRO A 50 -6.10 16.69 -4.65
C PRO A 50 -6.26 15.26 -5.16
N SER A 51 -5.78 14.97 -6.37
CA SER A 51 -5.82 13.63 -6.95
C SER A 51 -4.74 12.73 -6.34
N ILE A 52 -3.53 13.26 -6.11
CA ILE A 52 -2.46 12.56 -5.38
C ILE A 52 -2.96 12.18 -3.98
N LYS A 53 -3.58 13.13 -3.26
CA LYS A 53 -4.14 12.90 -1.92
C LYS A 53 -5.15 11.76 -1.89
N ARG A 54 -6.08 11.75 -2.86
CA ARG A 54 -7.11 10.70 -2.96
C ARG A 54 -6.52 9.33 -3.28
N ALA A 55 -5.55 9.26 -4.19
CA ALA A 55 -4.87 8.00 -4.49
C ALA A 55 -4.07 7.49 -3.27
N ALA A 56 -3.34 8.38 -2.58
CA ALA A 56 -2.64 8.05 -1.35
C ALA A 56 -3.60 7.56 -0.24
N HIS A 57 -4.76 8.23 -0.07
CA HIS A 57 -5.81 7.78 0.84
C HIS A 57 -6.29 6.36 0.52
N SER A 58 -6.55 6.06 -0.76
CA SER A 58 -6.99 4.74 -1.18
C SER A 58 -5.94 3.67 -0.90
N ILE A 59 -4.67 3.91 -1.26
CA ILE A 59 -3.56 2.98 -0.99
C ILE A 59 -3.41 2.76 0.51
N LYS A 60 -3.45 3.83 1.32
CA LYS A 60 -3.35 3.76 2.79
C LYS A 60 -4.40 2.82 3.39
N SER A 61 -5.67 3.02 3.02
CA SER A 61 -6.79 2.25 3.58
C SER A 61 -6.70 0.78 3.16
N SER A 62 -6.48 0.51 1.87
CA SER A 62 -6.33 -0.86 1.39
C SER A 62 -5.12 -1.56 2.02
N ALA A 63 -3.96 -0.89 2.10
CA ALA A 63 -2.78 -1.44 2.76
C ALA A 63 -3.03 -1.77 4.24
N ALA A 64 -3.79 -0.92 4.94
CA ALA A 64 -4.18 -1.17 6.33
C ALA A 64 -5.09 -2.41 6.45
N THR A 65 -6.03 -2.62 5.53
CA THR A 65 -6.92 -3.81 5.53
C THR A 65 -6.14 -5.12 5.45
N PHE A 66 -5.05 -5.16 4.68
CA PHE A 66 -4.22 -6.38 4.55
C PHE A 66 -3.09 -6.45 5.58
N GLY A 67 -2.91 -5.45 6.43
CA GLY A 67 -1.81 -5.42 7.41
C GLY A 67 -0.46 -4.98 6.85
N PHE A 68 -0.38 -4.37 5.66
CA PHE A 68 0.88 -3.77 5.15
C PHE A 68 1.18 -2.44 5.85
N VAL A 69 1.67 -2.53 7.09
CA VAL A 69 1.85 -1.39 8.01
C VAL A 69 2.78 -0.33 7.43
N LYS A 70 3.96 -0.73 6.91
CA LYS A 70 4.93 0.21 6.32
C LYS A 70 4.35 0.95 5.11
N LEU A 71 3.65 0.24 4.22
CA LEU A 71 3.01 0.83 3.05
C LEU A 71 1.90 1.82 3.45
N SER A 72 1.06 1.45 4.43
CA SER A 72 0.00 2.32 4.94
C SER A 72 0.57 3.60 5.60
N ALA A 73 1.66 3.48 6.36
CA ALA A 73 2.32 4.62 6.99
C ALA A 73 2.88 5.62 5.96
N LEU A 74 3.57 5.13 4.93
CA LEU A 74 4.11 5.97 3.85
C LEU A 74 2.99 6.66 3.06
N ALA A 75 1.90 5.94 2.76
CA ALA A 75 0.75 6.51 2.09
C ALA A 75 0.07 7.61 2.92
N ARG A 76 0.01 7.44 4.25
CA ARG A 76 -0.48 8.47 5.19
C ARG A 76 0.42 9.70 5.22
N GLU A 77 1.74 9.54 5.21
CA GLU A 77 2.68 10.66 5.15
C GLU A 77 2.48 11.47 3.88
N LEU A 78 2.34 10.80 2.73
CA LEU A 78 2.03 11.44 1.46
C LEU A 78 0.67 12.17 1.50
N GLU A 79 -0.39 11.50 1.96
CA GLU A 79 -1.75 12.06 2.05
C GLU A 79 -1.82 13.33 2.91
N SER A 80 -1.14 13.32 4.06
CA SER A 80 -1.18 14.42 5.03
C SER A 80 -0.23 15.57 4.67
N GLY A 81 0.91 15.27 4.07
CA GLY A 81 1.93 16.27 3.73
C GLY A 81 1.74 16.98 2.40
N ILE A 82 0.93 16.45 1.48
CA ILE A 82 0.89 16.86 0.06
C ILE A 82 0.64 18.37 -0.17
N GLU A 83 -0.14 19.04 0.69
CA GLU A 83 -0.47 20.46 0.54
C GLU A 83 0.73 21.40 0.80
N GLY A 84 1.69 20.98 1.62
CA GLY A 84 2.90 21.75 1.94
C GLY A 84 4.18 21.19 1.30
N MET A 85 4.07 20.06 0.58
CA MET A 85 5.23 19.29 0.13
C MET A 85 5.94 19.97 -1.04
N SER A 86 7.27 20.06 -0.96
CA SER A 86 8.11 20.48 -2.09
C SER A 86 8.18 19.36 -3.13
N ALA A 87 8.50 19.70 -4.39
CA ALA A 87 8.64 18.71 -5.46
C ALA A 87 9.68 17.62 -5.13
N ARG A 88 10.79 17.99 -4.49
CA ARG A 88 11.81 17.04 -4.03
C ARG A 88 11.26 16.08 -2.96
N ARG A 89 10.55 16.60 -1.95
CA ARG A 89 9.94 15.76 -0.92
C ARG A 89 8.88 14.83 -1.49
N LEU A 90 8.11 15.31 -2.47
CA LEU A 90 7.14 14.50 -3.18
C LEU A 90 7.83 13.33 -3.89
N ASP A 91 8.90 13.58 -4.64
CA ASP A 91 9.67 12.53 -5.31
C ASP A 91 10.28 11.51 -4.32
N GLU A 92 10.84 11.98 -3.19
CA GLU A 92 11.33 11.12 -2.12
C GLU A 92 10.21 10.22 -1.54
N CYS A 93 9.05 10.80 -1.21
CA CYS A 93 7.92 10.07 -0.64
C CYS A 93 7.32 9.07 -1.63
N THR A 94 7.18 9.44 -2.91
CA THR A 94 6.62 8.54 -3.94
C THR A 94 7.58 7.40 -4.25
N GLY A 95 8.89 7.66 -4.28
CA GLY A 95 9.92 6.63 -4.41
C GLY A 95 9.87 5.62 -3.26
N ALA A 96 9.80 6.10 -2.02
CA ALA A 96 9.67 5.25 -0.83
C ALA A 96 8.37 4.42 -0.83
N LEU A 97 7.25 5.05 -1.21
CA LEU A 97 5.95 4.39 -1.32
C LEU A 97 6.01 3.24 -2.33
N ARG A 98 6.60 3.48 -3.51
CA ARG A 98 6.78 2.45 -4.55
C ARG A 98 7.62 1.29 -4.07
N GLN A 99 8.78 1.56 -3.47
CA GLN A 99 9.65 0.51 -2.95
C GLN A 99 8.94 -0.33 -1.88
N SER A 100 8.20 0.31 -0.97
CA SER A 100 7.44 -0.43 0.04
C SER A 100 6.31 -1.27 -0.56
N PHE A 101 5.67 -0.81 -1.64
CA PHE A 101 4.67 -1.59 -2.35
C PHE A 101 5.28 -2.81 -3.03
N GLU A 102 6.43 -2.67 -3.70
CA GLU A 102 7.14 -3.78 -4.33
C GLU A 102 7.53 -4.85 -3.29
N GLN A 103 8.04 -4.44 -2.13
CA GLN A 103 8.34 -5.34 -1.01
C GLN A 103 7.09 -6.04 -0.47
N ALA A 104 5.98 -5.32 -0.31
CA ALA A 104 4.71 -5.89 0.13
C ALA A 104 4.12 -6.88 -0.88
N ALA A 105 4.18 -6.55 -2.18
CA ALA A 105 3.68 -7.39 -3.25
C ALA A 105 4.48 -8.68 -3.38
N GLU A 106 5.80 -8.61 -3.29
CA GLU A 106 6.65 -9.79 -3.29
C GLU A 106 6.38 -10.65 -2.05
N PHE A 107 6.36 -10.04 -0.86
CA PHE A 107 6.04 -10.75 0.37
C PHE A 107 4.69 -11.48 0.29
N ALA A 108 3.66 -10.82 -0.23
CA ALA A 108 2.34 -11.40 -0.40
C ALA A 108 2.36 -12.61 -1.34
N ARG A 109 3.03 -12.50 -2.50
CA ARG A 109 3.14 -13.60 -3.47
C ARG A 109 3.89 -14.80 -2.92
N THR A 110 4.93 -14.58 -2.14
CA THR A 110 5.75 -15.65 -1.57
C THR A 110 5.17 -16.27 -0.30
N ASN A 111 4.41 -15.51 0.51
CA ASN A 111 4.01 -15.96 1.85
C ASN A 111 2.50 -16.06 2.06
N LEU A 112 1.69 -15.29 1.34
CA LEU A 112 0.25 -15.18 1.59
C LEU A 112 -0.60 -15.80 0.48
N LEU A 113 -0.07 -15.85 -0.74
CA LEU A 113 -0.77 -16.35 -1.93
C LEU A 113 -0.25 -17.71 -2.41
N GLN A 114 0.68 -18.33 -1.67
CA GLN A 114 1.12 -19.69 -2.00
C GLN A 114 0.00 -20.69 -1.66
N PRO A 115 -0.35 -21.60 -2.58
CA PRO A 115 -1.20 -22.72 -2.23
C PRO A 115 -0.48 -23.57 -1.17
N ALA A 116 -1.17 -23.86 -0.06
CA ALA A 116 -0.72 -24.91 0.85
C ALA A 116 -0.73 -26.22 0.03
N TYR A 117 0.45 -26.78 -0.22
CA TYR A 117 0.63 -28.07 -0.89
C TYR A 117 -0.12 -29.20 -0.16
#